data_AF-A0AAE3JII5-F1
#
_entry.id   AF-A0AAE3JII5-F1
#
_cell.length_a   1.000
_cell.length_b   1.000
_cell.length_c   1.000
_cell.angle_alpha   90.00
_cell.angle_beta   90.00
_cell.angle_gamma   90.00
#
_symmetry.space_group_name_H-M   'P 1'
#
loop_
_entity.id
_entity.type
_entity.pdbx_description
1 polymer ?
#
loop_
_entity_poly.entity_id
_entity_poly.type
_entity_poly.pdbx_seq_one_letter_code
_entity_poly.pdbx_strand_id
1 'polypeptide(L)' 'MDTLIIGTARYDSCQKIFSAAGEFAVRQSLAAGLPLTYVSGTEIIKEFTDGSKVVLGSVEPSVILKKKTFKM' A
#
# COMPACT_ATOMS: atom_id res chain seq x y z
N MET A 1 16.54 0.54 -14.92
CA MET A 1 16.37 -0.61 -14.02
C MET A 1 16.28 -0.02 -12.62
N ASP A 2 15.06 0.11 -12.09
CA ASP A 2 14.83 0.75 -10.80
C ASP A 2 15.18 -0.23 -9.67
N THR A 3 16.20 0.10 -8.89
CA THR A 3 16.67 -0.72 -7.76
C THR A 3 16.32 -0.02 -6.47
N LEU A 4 15.49 -0.64 -5.62
CA LEU A 4 15.24 -0.17 -4.26
C LEU A 4 16.09 -0.98 -3.28
N ILE A 5 16.82 -0.28 -2.43
CA ILE A 5 17.64 -0.88 -1.37
C ILE A 5 17.02 -0.48 -0.03
N ILE A 6 16.54 -1.47 0.73
CA ILE A 6 16.07 -1.29 2.11
C ILE A 6 17.00 -2.13 3.01
N GLY A 7 17.87 -1.47 3.77
CA GLY A 7 18.92 -2.16 4.53
C GLY A 7 19.88 -2.91 3.62
N THR A 8 20.04 -4.23 3.82
CA THR A 8 20.91 -5.12 3.03
C THR A 8 20.17 -5.97 1.98
N ALA A 9 18.83 -5.89 1.92
CA ALA A 9 18.03 -6.73 1.04
C ALA A 9 17.91 -6.13 -0.37
N ARG A 10 18.15 -6.95 -1.40
CA ARG A 10 17.92 -6.64 -2.81
C ARG A 10 16.65 -7.32 -3.30
N TYR A 11 15.87 -6.60 -4.09
CA TYR A 11 14.60 -7.08 -4.65
C TYR A 11 14.60 -6.91 -6.17
N ASP A 12 14.49 -8.00 -6.92
CA ASP A 12 14.55 -8.00 -8.40
C ASP A 12 13.18 -7.88 -9.08
N SER A 13 12.10 -7.83 -8.31
CA SER A 13 10.73 -7.72 -8.82
C SER A 13 10.10 -6.42 -8.35
N CYS A 14 9.57 -5.61 -9.28
CA CYS A 14 8.89 -4.36 -8.97
C CYS A 14 7.79 -4.53 -7.91
N GLN A 15 7.03 -5.64 -7.95
CA GLN A 15 6.00 -5.91 -6.96
C GLN A 15 6.58 -6.08 -5.55
N LYS A 16 7.69 -6.84 -5.42
CA LYS A 16 8.38 -7.03 -4.13
C LYS A 16 8.98 -5.73 -3.61
N ILE A 17 9.52 -4.89 -4.50
CA ILE A 17 10.02 -3.55 -4.18
C ILE A 17 8.91 -2.69 -3.55
N PHE A 18 7.76 -2.59 -4.21
CA PHE A 18 6.64 -1.77 -3.72
C PHE A 18 6.04 -2.32 -2.42
N SER A 19 5.93 -3.65 -2.28
CA SER A 19 5.49 -4.26 -1.03
C SER A 19 6.44 -3.94 0.13
N ALA A 20 7.76 -4.11 -0.06
CA ALA A 20 8.75 -3.85 0.98
C ALA A 20 8.81 -2.36 1.35
N ALA A 21 8.69 -1.46 0.37
CA ALA A 21 8.59 -0.01 0.60
C ALA A 21 7.35 0.35 1.43
N GLY A 22 6.20 -0.25 1.11
CA GLY A 22 4.95 -0.05 1.84
C GLY A 22 5.07 -0.50 3.29
N GLU A 23 5.58 -1.70 3.54
CA GLU A 23 5.80 -2.22 4.90
C GLU A 23 6.77 -1.34 5.71
N PHE A 24 7.81 -0.81 5.06
CA PHE A 24 8.75 0.10 5.71
C PHE A 24 8.08 1.43 6.07
N ALA A 25 7.32 2.02 5.13
CA ALA A 25 6.59 3.26 5.37
C ALA A 25 5.58 3.13 6.52
N VAL A 26 4.85 2.02 6.59
CA VAL A 26 3.93 1.72 7.70
C VAL A 26 4.67 1.65 9.02
N ARG A 27 5.78 0.89 9.09
CA ARG A 27 6.57 0.76 10.33
C ARG A 27 7.12 2.10 10.81
N GLN A 28 7.66 2.93 9.91
CA GLN A 28 8.22 4.23 10.29
C GLN A 28 7.13 5.20 10.73
N SER A 29 5.97 5.18 10.08
CA SER A 29 4.84 6.03 10.47
C SER A 29 4.34 5.70 11.88
N LEU A 30 4.23 4.39 12.20
CA LEU A 30 3.87 3.94 13.54
C LEU A 30 4.91 4.33 14.59
N ALA A 31 6.20 4.15 14.28
CA ALA A 31 7.29 4.53 15.19
C ALA A 31 7.34 6.05 15.46
N ALA A 32 6.94 6.86 14.47
CA ALA A 32 6.84 8.31 14.58
C ALA A 32 5.53 8.79 15.24
N GLY A 33 4.62 7.88 15.61
CA GLY A 33 3.33 8.24 16.18
C GLY A 33 2.37 8.92 15.20
N LEU A 34 2.51 8.65 13.90
CA LEU A 34 1.66 9.23 12.85
C LEU A 34 0.47 8.32 12.54
N PRO A 35 -0.70 8.91 12.22
CA PRO A 35 -1.85 8.13 11.77
C PRO A 35 -1.59 7.51 10.39
N LEU A 36 -2.13 6.31 10.18
CA LEU A 36 -2.06 5.59 8.92
C LEU A 36 -3.34 5.78 8.12
N THR A 37 -3.21 6.01 6.82
CA THR A 37 -4.36 6.02 5.90
C THR A 37 -4.23 4.86 4.93
N TYR A 38 -5.25 4.00 4.85
CA TYR A 38 -5.27 2.83 3.98
C TYR A 38 -6.67 2.58 3.43
N VAL A 39 -6.74 1.77 2.37
CA VAL A 39 -8.02 1.31 1.81
C VAL A 39 -8.31 -0.09 2.34
N SER A 40 -9.50 -0.29 2.90
CA SER A 40 -10.02 -1.60 3.31
C SER A 40 -11.32 -1.86 2.56
N GLY A 41 -11.30 -2.84 1.65
CA GLY A 41 -12.42 -3.06 0.73
C GLY A 41 -12.62 -1.84 -0.18
N THR A 42 -13.72 -1.12 0.01
CA THR A 42 -14.04 0.13 -0.71
C THR A 42 -13.88 1.38 0.16
N GLU A 43 -13.49 1.26 1.43
CA GLU A 43 -13.42 2.40 2.36
C GLU A 43 -11.99 2.90 2.53
N ILE A 44 -11.82 4.22 2.52
CA ILE A 44 -10.57 4.90 2.90
C ILE A 44 -10.63 5.14 4.40
N ILE A 45 -9.80 4.45 5.15
CA ILE A 45 -9.75 4.49 6.61
C ILE A 45 -8.50 5.22 7.03
N LYS A 46 -8.64 6.17 7.96
CA LYS A 46 -7.55 6.77 8.73
C LYS A 46 -7.56 6.21 10.14
N GLU A 47 -6.52 5.50 10.50
CA GLU A 47 -6.32 4.91 11.82
C GLU A 47 -5.28 5.73 12.58
N PHE A 48 -5.67 6.20 13.77
CA PHE A 48 -4.81 6.95 14.66
C PHE A 48 -4.05 6.00 15.60
N THR A 49 -3.01 6.52 16.25
CA THR A 49 -2.12 5.76 17.12
C THR A 49 -2.78 5.22 18.39
N ASP A 50 -3.91 5.79 18.79
CA ASP A 50 -4.75 5.32 19.89
C ASP A 50 -5.72 4.19 19.47
N GLY A 51 -5.66 3.77 18.20
CA GLY A 51 -6.53 2.76 17.62
C GLY A 51 -7.89 3.29 17.15
N SER A 52 -8.17 4.59 17.32
CA SER A 52 -9.37 5.20 16.78
C SER A 52 -9.32 5.22 15.24
N LYS A 53 -10.47 5.02 14.61
CA LYS A 53 -10.60 4.94 13.15
C LYS A 53 -11.62 5.95 12.65
N VAL A 54 -11.27 6.64 11.57
CA VAL A 54 -12.16 7.57 10.87
C VAL A 54 -12.23 7.16 9.40
N VAL A 55 -13.44 6.94 8.90
CA VAL A 55 -13.68 6.75 7.47
C VAL A 55 -13.61 8.11 6.79
N LEU A 56 -12.61 8.30 5.92
CA LEU A 56 -12.41 9.53 5.16
C LEU A 56 -13.26 9.57 3.89
N GLY A 57 -13.69 8.42 3.41
CA GLY A 57 -14.50 8.29 2.20
C GLY A 57 -14.46 6.86 1.66
N SER A 58 -14.87 6.71 0.41
CA SER A 58 -14.86 5.43 -0.28
C SER A 58 -14.24 5.57 -1.66
N VAL A 59 -13.53 4.55 -2.09
CA VAL A 59 -13.09 4.38 -3.48
C VAL A 59 -14.06 3.46 -4.21
N GLU A 60 -14.26 3.70 -5.50
CA GLU A 60 -15.01 2.77 -6.33
C GLU A 60 -14.31 1.40 -6.33
N PRO A 61 -15.06 0.29 -6.35
CA PRO A 61 -14.49 -1.05 -6.39
C PRO A 61 -13.55 -1.16 -7.59
N SER A 62 -12.41 -1.83 -7.41
CA SER A 62 -11.44 -2.04 -8.48
C SER A 62 -12.16 -2.57 -9.71
N VAL A 63 -12.18 -1.76 -10.78
CA VAL A 63 -12.72 -2.17 -12.07
C VAL A 63 -12.00 -3.45 -12.46
N ILE A 64 -12.73 -4.56 -12.57
CA ILE A 64 -12.16 -5.82 -13.07
C ILE A 64 -11.65 -5.48 -14.47
N LEU A 65 -10.32 -5.33 -14.61
CA LEU A 65 -9.69 -5.18 -15.91
C LEU A 65 -10.04 -6.44 -16.68
N LYS A 66 -11.05 -6.36 -17.56
CA LYS A 66 -11.36 -7.44 -18.50
C LYS A 66 -10.06 -7.72 -19.23
N LYS A 67 -9.46 -8.87 -18.95
CA LYS A 67 -8.25 -9.36 -19.59
C LYS A 67 -8.45 -9.22 -21.09
N LYS A 68 -7.83 -8.23 -21.73
CA LYS A 68 -7.88 -8.10 -23.19
C LYS A 68 -7.16 -9.32 -23.73
N THR A 69 -7.92 -10.29 -24.21
CA THR A 69 -7.39 -11.41 -24.97
C THR A 69 -6.83 -10.83 -26.27
N PHE A 70 -5.52 -10.65 -26.34
CA PHE A 70 -4.86 -10.41 -27.62
C PHE A 70 -4.99 -11.72 -28.41
N LYS A 71 -5.81 -11.71 -29.47
CA LYS A 71 -5.75 -12.75 -30.49
C LYS A 71 -4.44 -12.54 -31.25
N MET A 72 -3.57 -13.53 -31.17
CA MET A 72 -2.40 -13.68 -32.04
C MET A 72 -2.85 -14.23 -33.39
#